data_AF-A0A3M1FKQ2-F1
#
_entry.id   AF-A0A3M1FKQ2-F1
#
_cell.length_a   1.000
_cell.length_b   1.000
_cell.length_c   1.000
_cell.angle_alpha   90.00
_cell.angle_beta   90.00
_cell.angle_gamma   90.00
#
_symmetry.space_group_name_H-M   'P 1'
#
loop_
_entity.id
_entity.type
_entity.pdbx_description
1 polymer ?
#
loop_
_entity_poly.entity_id
_entity_poly.type
_entity_poly.pdbx_seq_one_letter_code
_entity_poly.pdbx_strand_id
1 'polypeptide(L)'
;MDIYRFFHPHHNPRLHSTPLRQQELSELEQAASELRKALERAKARTSRATKGPILPSHFTDIIKAMIFVEQSLQTLCDAHEGDTIQDLQDLINERASFGGWETWVELVRQQIVVNGRERNSNGTS
;
A
#
# COMPACT_ATOMS: atom_id res chain seq x y z
N MET A 1 -5.50 4.39 -8.65
CA MET A 1 -6.08 3.38 -7.75
C MET A 1 -6.65 4.12 -6.54
N ASP A 2 -7.96 4.10 -6.32
CA ASP A 2 -8.56 4.68 -5.11
C ASP A 2 -8.51 3.66 -3.98
N ILE A 3 -7.46 3.73 -3.17
CA ILE A 3 -7.28 2.83 -2.03
C ILE A 3 -8.20 3.21 -0.87
N TYR A 4 -8.58 4.48 -0.72
CA TYR A 4 -9.32 4.98 0.43
C TYR A 4 -10.64 4.24 0.64
N ARG A 5 -11.33 3.88 -0.45
CA ARG A 5 -12.55 3.09 -0.40
C ARG A 5 -12.39 1.75 0.32
N PHE A 6 -11.20 1.15 0.29
CA PHE A 6 -10.95 -0.16 0.92
C PHE A 6 -10.52 -0.06 2.38
N PHE A 7 -10.07 1.12 2.82
CA PHE A 7 -9.63 1.41 4.19
C PHE A 7 -10.62 2.26 4.99
N HIS A 8 -11.84 2.47 4.46
CA HIS A 8 -12.87 3.27 5.11
C HIS A 8 -14.07 2.41 5.56
N PRO A 9 -14.42 2.35 6.87
CA PRO A 9 -15.44 1.43 7.39
C PRO A 9 -16.83 1.57 6.75
N HIS A 10 -17.21 2.78 6.35
CA HIS A 10 -18.49 3.00 5.65
C HIS A 10 -18.53 2.41 4.25
N HIS A 11 -17.38 2.21 3.61
CA HIS A 11 -17.28 1.62 2.26
C HIS A 11 -16.91 0.14 2.30
N ASN A 12 -16.22 -0.29 3.36
CA ASN A 12 -15.82 -1.67 3.57
C ASN A 12 -16.18 -2.12 4.99
N PRO A 13 -17.43 -2.60 5.22
CA PRO A 13 -17.89 -3.03 6.54
C PRO A 13 -17.05 -4.15 7.17
N ARG A 14 -16.28 -4.92 6.39
CA ARG A 14 -15.41 -5.98 6.94
C ARG A 14 -14.35 -5.43 7.88
N LEU A 15 -13.97 -4.16 7.75
CA LEU A 15 -12.94 -3.54 8.57
C LEU A 15 -13.26 -3.56 10.07
N HIS A 16 -14.52 -3.83 10.44
CA HIS A 16 -14.93 -4.03 11.83
C HIS A 16 -14.57 -5.41 12.40
N SER A 17 -14.41 -6.42 11.54
CA SER A 17 -14.34 -7.83 11.94
C SER A 17 -13.17 -8.61 11.36
N THR A 18 -12.50 -8.05 10.34
CA THR A 18 -11.40 -8.71 9.63
C THR A 18 -10.08 -8.06 10.03
N PRO A 19 -9.07 -8.83 10.46
CA PRO A 19 -7.71 -8.33 10.66
C PRO A 19 -7.15 -7.69 9.38
N LEU A 20 -6.22 -6.77 9.56
CA LEU A 20 -5.53 -6.13 8.45
C LEU A 20 -4.61 -7.16 7.77
N ARG A 21 -4.75 -7.32 6.45
CA ARG A 21 -3.93 -8.24 5.64
C ARG A 21 -2.58 -7.61 5.31
N GLN A 22 -1.54 -8.40 5.08
CA GLN A 22 -0.20 -7.93 4.72
C GLN A 22 -0.21 -7.13 3.42
N GLN A 23 -0.93 -7.59 2.40
CA GLN A 23 -1.07 -6.91 1.12
C GLN A 23 -1.69 -5.50 1.29
N GLU A 24 -2.60 -5.34 2.24
CA GLU A 24 -3.19 -4.04 2.57
C GLU A 24 -2.19 -3.13 3.28
N LEU A 25 -1.36 -3.67 4.18
CA LEU A 25 -0.26 -2.93 4.79
C LEU A 25 0.76 -2.44 3.74
N SER A 26 1.16 -3.31 2.81
CA SER A 26 2.08 -2.96 1.72
C SER A 26 1.52 -1.87 0.81
N GLU A 27 0.20 -1.84 0.59
CA GLU A 27 -0.45 -0.77 -0.18
C GLU A 27 -0.43 0.58 0.54
N LEU A 28 -0.66 0.58 1.85
CA LEU A 28 -0.53 1.79 2.68
C LEU A 28 0.91 2.29 2.68
N GLU A 29 1.88 1.39 2.78
CA GLU A 29 3.31 1.69 2.70
C GLU A 29 3.68 2.32 1.34
N GLN A 30 3.23 1.71 0.24
CA GLN A 30 3.44 2.23 -1.10
C GLN A 30 2.83 3.62 -1.26
N ALA A 31 1.59 3.82 -0.79
CA ALA A 31 0.91 5.11 -0.87
C ALA A 31 1.64 6.20 -0.06
N ALA A 32 2.16 5.85 1.12
CA ALA A 32 3.00 6.76 1.91
C ALA A 32 4.28 7.14 1.14
N SER A 33 4.95 6.17 0.52
CA SER A 33 6.13 6.38 -0.31
C SER A 33 5.86 7.31 -1.50
N GLU A 34 4.75 7.10 -2.20
CA GLU A 34 4.34 7.94 -3.31
C GLU A 34 4.04 9.38 -2.86
N LEU A 35 3.35 9.55 -1.73
CA LEU A 35 3.06 10.87 -1.16
C LEU A 35 4.35 11.60 -0.75
N ARG A 36 5.30 10.93 -0.09
CA ARG A 36 6.60 11.54 0.24
C ARG A 36 7.34 11.99 -1.01
N LYS A 37 7.44 11.14 -2.04
CA LYS A 37 8.09 11.47 -3.32
C LYS A 37 7.40 12.67 -3.99
N ALA A 38 6.07 12.76 -3.91
CA ALA A 38 5.32 13.91 -4.41
C ALA A 38 5.65 15.21 -3.64
N LEU A 39 5.76 15.13 -2.31
CA LEU A 39 6.15 16.25 -1.45
C LEU A 39 7.59 16.71 -1.70
N GLU A 40 8.53 15.79 -1.93
CA GLU A 40 9.91 16.12 -2.31
C GLU A 40 9.96 16.87 -3.65
N ARG A 41 9.19 16.42 -4.65
CA ARG A 41 9.06 17.12 -5.92
C ARG A 41 8.42 18.49 -5.75
N ALA A 42 7.40 18.62 -4.90
CA ALA A 42 6.76 19.89 -4.60
C ALA A 42 7.77 20.87 -3.94
N LYS A 43 8.53 20.41 -2.95
CA LYS A 43 9.63 21.17 -2.33
C LYS A 43 10.63 21.65 -3.38
N ALA A 44 11.11 20.75 -4.24
CA ALA A 44 12.07 21.10 -5.31
C ALA A 44 11.52 22.15 -6.29
N ARG A 45 10.21 22.11 -6.60
CA ARG A 45 9.55 23.13 -7.42
C ARG A 45 9.50 24.48 -6.72
N THR A 46 9.21 24.51 -5.41
CA THR A 46 9.19 25.78 -4.65
C THR A 46 10.56 26.45 -4.58
N SER A 47 11.66 25.67 -4.50
CA SER A 47 13.01 26.24 -4.54
C SER A 47 13.36 26.90 -5.87
N ARG A 48 12.68 26.53 -6.97
CA ARG A 48 12.89 27.11 -8.30
C ARG A 48 11.98 28.31 -8.58
N ALA A 49 10.94 28.51 -7.78
CA ALA A 49 10.01 29.62 -7.93
C ALA A 49 10.61 30.87 -7.26
N THR A 50 10.78 31.95 -8.02
CA THR A 50 11.42 33.18 -7.57
C THR A 50 10.59 33.96 -6.55
N LYS A 51 9.27 33.78 -6.52
CA LYS A 51 8.33 34.38 -5.56
C LYS A 51 7.14 33.46 -5.33
N GLY A 52 6.82 33.16 -4.07
CA GLY A 52 5.63 32.40 -3.69
C GLY A 52 5.44 32.39 -2.16
N PRO A 53 4.20 32.27 -1.67
CA PRO A 53 3.92 32.25 -0.23
C PRO A 53 4.36 30.94 0.45
N ILE A 54 4.58 29.88 -0.33
CA ILE A 54 4.99 28.57 0.18
C ILE A 54 6.50 28.44 0.04
N LEU A 55 7.19 28.36 1.16
CA LEU A 55 8.64 28.20 1.23
C LEU A 55 9.03 26.72 1.25
N PRO A 56 10.23 26.35 0.75
CA PRO A 56 10.74 24.98 0.84
C PRO A 56 10.82 24.44 2.29
N SER A 57 10.96 25.33 3.27
CA SER A 57 10.96 24.98 4.70
C SER A 57 9.63 24.37 5.15
N HIS A 58 8.49 24.81 4.60
CA HIS A 58 7.16 24.30 4.96
C HIS A 58 6.99 22.80 4.68
N PHE A 59 7.75 22.24 3.73
CA PHE A 59 7.69 20.81 3.40
C PHE A 59 8.60 19.96 4.30
N THR A 60 9.55 20.56 5.01
CA THR A 60 10.64 19.78 5.63
C THR A 60 10.13 18.89 6.75
N ASP A 61 9.28 19.41 7.63
CA ASP A 61 8.75 18.61 8.74
C ASP A 61 7.67 17.63 8.26
N ILE A 62 6.92 17.97 7.20
CA ILE A 62 5.98 17.04 6.55
C ILE A 62 6.74 15.85 5.96
N ILE A 63 7.84 16.08 5.23
CA ILE A 63 8.66 15.00 4.65
C ILE A 63 9.27 14.14 5.76
N LYS A 64 9.76 14.73 6.85
CA LYS A 64 10.25 13.95 8.02
C LYS A 64 9.16 13.07 8.61
N ALA A 65 7.95 13.61 8.79
CA ALA A 65 6.81 12.86 9.28
C ALA A 65 6.46 11.69 8.33
N MET A 66 6.49 11.93 7.01
CA MET A 66 6.24 10.86 6.03
C MET A 66 7.30 9.75 6.08
N ILE A 67 8.58 10.08 6.29
CA ILE A 67 9.64 9.07 6.47
C ILE A 67 9.34 8.21 7.70
N PHE A 68 8.93 8.82 8.82
CA PHE A 68 8.54 8.08 10.02
C PHE A 68 7.33 7.16 9.75
N VAL A 69 6.33 7.65 9.01
CA VAL A 69 5.15 6.85 8.62
C VAL A 69 5.56 5.66 7.75
N GLU A 70 6.40 5.85 6.71
CA GLU A 70 6.93 4.77 5.87
C GLU A 70 7.65 3.71 6.71
N GLN A 71 8.55 4.13 7.61
CA GLN A 71 9.29 3.20 8.48
C GLN A 71 8.38 2.44 9.44
N SER A 72 7.35 3.11 9.96
CA SER A 72 6.37 2.47 10.85
C SER A 72 5.53 1.44 10.10
N LEU A 73 5.10 1.75 8.87
CA LEU A 73 4.35 0.81 8.03
C LEU A 73 5.21 -0.39 7.64
N GLN A 74 6.48 -0.18 7.26
CA GLN A 74 7.42 -1.27 7.01
C GLN A 74 7.57 -2.18 8.23
N THR A 75 7.68 -1.62 9.44
CA THR A 75 7.77 -2.40 10.68
C THR A 75 6.53 -3.28 10.88
N LEU A 76 5.34 -2.80 10.50
CA LEU A 76 4.11 -3.60 10.52
C LEU A 76 4.11 -4.69 9.45
N CYS A 77 4.57 -4.39 8.24
CA CYS A 77 4.74 -5.38 7.16
C CYS A 77 5.67 -6.52 7.58
N ASP A 78 6.79 -6.18 8.23
CA ASP A 78 7.82 -7.14 8.70
C ASP A 78 7.32 -8.00 9.86
N ALA A 79 6.45 -7.45 10.71
CA ALA A 79 5.87 -8.17 11.84
C ALA A 79 4.68 -9.07 11.46
N HIS A 80 4.15 -8.95 10.25
CA HIS A 80 3.01 -9.73 9.79
C HIS A 80 3.43 -11.15 9.37
N GLU A 81 2.64 -12.17 9.74
CA GLU A 81 2.92 -13.59 9.46
C GLU A 81 2.78 -13.99 7.97
N GLY A 82 2.54 -13.01 7.09
CA GLY A 82 2.13 -13.22 5.70
C GLY A 82 0.64 -13.46 5.51
N ASP A 83 0.16 -13.17 4.30
CA ASP A 83 -1.21 -13.47 3.89
C ASP A 83 -1.38 -14.94 3.47
N THR A 84 -2.51 -15.53 3.83
CA THR A 84 -2.87 -16.84 3.31
C THR A 84 -3.34 -16.74 1.85
N ILE A 85 -3.36 -17.86 1.14
CA ILE A 85 -3.94 -17.91 -0.22
C ILE A 85 -5.41 -17.45 -0.20
N GLN A 86 -6.15 -17.77 0.87
CA GLN A 86 -7.54 -17.35 1.01
C GLN A 86 -7.65 -15.83 1.16
N ASP A 87 -6.78 -15.21 1.95
CA ASP A 87 -6.75 -13.73 2.11
C ASP A 87 -6.53 -13.03 0.77
N LEU A 88 -5.61 -13.54 -0.04
CA LEU A 88 -5.32 -12.99 -1.37
C LEU A 88 -6.51 -13.19 -2.33
N GLN A 89 -7.19 -14.33 -2.28
CA GLN A 89 -8.39 -14.59 -3.06
C GLN A 89 -9.54 -13.66 -2.66
N ASP A 90 -9.75 -13.46 -1.37
CA ASP A 90 -10.76 -12.54 -0.86
C ASP A 90 -10.47 -11.10 -1.31
N LEU A 91 -9.21 -10.66 -1.24
CA LEU A 91 -8.80 -9.35 -1.75
C LEU A 91 -9.08 -9.19 -3.26
N ILE A 92 -8.80 -10.21 -4.07
CA ILE A 92 -9.12 -10.20 -5.50
C ILE A 92 -10.62 -10.06 -5.71
N ASN A 93 -11.43 -10.86 -5.01
CA ASN A 93 -12.88 -10.85 -5.14
C ASN A 93 -13.49 -9.50 -4.75
N GLU A 94 -12.94 -8.88 -3.70
CA GLU A 94 -13.31 -7.53 -3.28
C GLU A 94 -13.00 -6.49 -4.35
N ARG A 95 -11.89 -6.62 -5.08
CA ARG A 95 -11.32 -5.52 -5.87
C ARG A 95 -11.53 -5.63 -7.37
N ALA A 96 -11.72 -6.83 -7.90
CA ALA A 96 -11.74 -7.09 -9.34
C ALA A 96 -12.88 -6.43 -10.12
N SER A 97 -13.96 -6.05 -9.44
CA SER A 97 -15.10 -5.37 -10.07
C SER A 97 -14.87 -3.87 -10.28
N PHE A 98 -13.77 -3.32 -9.77
CA PHE A 98 -13.54 -1.88 -9.75
C PHE A 98 -12.49 -1.45 -10.78
N GLY A 99 -12.85 -0.44 -11.58
CA GLY A 99 -11.96 0.11 -12.59
C GLY A 99 -10.64 0.63 -12.01
N GLY A 100 -9.54 0.36 -12.71
CA GLY A 100 -8.18 0.77 -12.32
C GLY A 100 -7.47 -0.20 -11.36
N TRP A 101 -8.05 -1.39 -11.12
CA TRP A 101 -7.48 -2.47 -10.31
C TRP A 101 -7.09 -3.70 -11.14
N GLU A 102 -7.31 -3.68 -12.45
CA GLU A 102 -7.14 -4.84 -13.34
C GLU A 102 -5.71 -5.36 -13.30
N THR A 103 -4.73 -4.47 -13.45
CA THR A 103 -3.29 -4.81 -13.37
C THR A 103 -2.90 -5.35 -12.00
N TRP A 104 -3.43 -4.75 -10.92
CA TRP A 104 -3.13 -5.19 -9.56
C TRP A 104 -3.71 -6.58 -9.29
N VAL A 105 -4.95 -6.83 -9.71
CA VAL A 105 -5.59 -8.15 -9.57
C VAL A 105 -4.78 -9.22 -10.29
N GLU A 106 -4.28 -8.90 -11.48
CA GLU A 106 -3.45 -9.83 -12.24
C GLU A 106 -2.13 -10.15 -11.53
N LEU A 107 -1.46 -9.15 -10.92
CA LEU A 107 -0.25 -9.37 -10.13
C LEU A 107 -0.50 -10.28 -8.92
N VAL A 108 -1.59 -10.04 -8.18
CA VAL A 108 -1.93 -10.87 -7.01
C VAL A 108 -2.32 -12.29 -7.42
N ARG A 109 -3.01 -12.46 -8.56
CA ARG A 109 -3.29 -13.80 -9.12
C ARG A 109 -2.00 -14.56 -9.43
N GLN A 110 -1.02 -13.90 -10.04
CA GLN A 110 0.28 -14.50 -10.33
C GLN A 110 1.00 -14.91 -9.06
N GLN A 111 0.97 -14.07 -8.01
CA GLN A 111 1.52 -14.39 -6.69
C GLN A 111 0.89 -15.65 -6.09
N ILE A 112 -0.44 -15.80 -6.15
CA ILE A 112 -1.13 -17.02 -5.70
C ILE A 112 -0.61 -18.26 -6.43
N VAL A 113 -0.45 -18.19 -7.76
CA VAL A 113 0.04 -19.30 -8.57
C VAL A 113 1.47 -19.70 -8.19
N VAL A 114 2.35 -18.72 -7.98
CA VAL A 114 3.74 -18.96 -7.57
C VAL A 114 3.78 -19.62 -6.18
N ASN A 115 3.10 -19.04 -5.20
CA ASN A 115 3.06 -19.55 -3.83
C ASN A 115 2.44 -20.97 -3.75
N GLY A 116 1.44 -21.26 -4.59
CA GLY A 116 0.84 -22.59 -4.69
C GLY A 116 1.79 -23.65 -5.24
N ARG A 117 2.68 -23.29 -6.18
CA ARG A 117 3.69 -24.20 -6.73
C ARG A 117 4.79 -24.54 -5.72
N GLU A 118 5.28 -23.54 -4.99
CA GLU A 118 6.35 -23.71 -3.99
C GLU A 118 5.91 -24.61 -2.81
N ARG A 119 4.65 -24.51 -2.38
CA ARG A 119 4.11 -25.41 -1.34
C ARG A 119 4.04 -26.87 -1.82
N ASN A 120 3.69 -27.08 -3.09
CA ASN A 120 3.61 -28.44 -3.66
C ASN A 120 4.98 -29.08 -3.88
N SER A 121 6.03 -28.29 -4.20
CA SER A 121 7.39 -28.81 -4.34
C SER A 121 8.05 -29.20 -3.00
N ASN A 122 7.66 -28.56 -1.90
CA ASN A 122 8.22 -28.83 -0.56
C ASN A 122 7.50 -29.97 0.19
N GLY A 123 6.38 -30.48 -0.33
CA GLY A 123 5.58 -31.55 0.30
C GLY A 123 5.93 -32.98 -0.14
N THR A 124 6.96 -33.17 -0.96
CA THR A 124 7.36 -34.48 -1.55
C THR A 124 8.69 -35.03 -1.02
N SER A 125 9.10 -34.66 0.19
CA SER A 125 10.30 -35.21 0.86
C SER A 125 9.95 -36.03 2.11
#